data_AF-A0A7Y3D9D2-F1
#
_entry.id   AF-A0A7Y3D9D2-F1
#
_cell.length_a   1.000
_cell.length_b   1.000
_cell.length_c   1.000
_cell.angle_alpha   90.00
_cell.angle_beta   90.00
_cell.angle_gamma   90.00
#
_symmetry.space_group_name_H-M   'P 1'
#
loop_
_entity.id
_entity.type
_entity.pdbx_description
1 polymer ?
#
loop_
_entity_poly.entity_id
_entity_poly.type
_entity_poly.pdbx_seq_one_letter_code
_entity_poly.pdbx_strand_id
1 'polypeptide(L)' 'MRILIAGCGYVGSAFAARRVAQGDEVFGLRRRPVDLPAGVKPVAVD' A
#
# COMPACT_ATOMS: atom_id res chain seq x y z
N MET A 1 8.58 9.71 -3.80
CA MET A 1 9.15 8.48 -4.40
C MET A 1 8.00 7.52 -4.74
N ARG A 2 8.19 6.54 -5.65
CA ARG A 2 7.15 5.55 -5.98
C ARG A 2 7.49 4.20 -5.37
N ILE A 3 6.57 3.63 -4.60
CA ILE A 3 6.82 2.41 -3.80
C ILE A 3 5.72 1.39 -4.04
N LEU A 4 6.09 0.17 -4.42
CA LEU A 4 5.18 -0.97 -4.52
C LEU A 4 5.40 -1.92 -3.34
N ILE A 5 4.32 -2.29 -2.65
CA ILE A 5 4.34 -3.23 -1.53
C ILE A 5 3.63 -4.51 -1.96
N ALA A 6 4.41 -5.57 -2.21
CA ALA A 6 3.89 -6.91 -2.45
C ALA A 6 3.44 -7.55 -1.13
N GLY A 7 2.13 -7.74 -0.97
CA GLY A 7 1.57 -8.25 0.28
C GLY A 7 1.37 -7.15 1.33
N CYS A 8 0.43 -6.24 1.07
CA CYS A 8 0.10 -5.12 1.97
C CYS A 8 -0.71 -5.56 3.22
N GLY A 9 -0.17 -6.49 4.01
CA GLY A 9 -0.73 -7.01 5.27
C GLY A 9 -0.60 -6.05 6.45
N TYR A 10 -0.49 -6.57 7.66
CA TYR A 10 -0.30 -5.78 8.89
C TYR A 10 0.93 -4.85 8.81
N VAL A 11 2.11 -5.43 8.53
CA VAL A 11 3.36 -4.67 8.43
C VAL A 11 3.37 -3.77 7.21
N GLY A 12 2.94 -4.30 6.05
CA GLY A 12 2.89 -3.55 4.80
C GLY A 12 2.01 -2.30 4.92
N SER A 13 0.86 -2.41 5.58
CA SER A 13 -0.06 -1.29 5.81
C SER A 13 0.54 -0.23 6.73
N ALA A 14 1.18 -0.64 7.83
CA ALA A 14 1.84 0.30 8.74
C ALA A 14 3.00 1.05 8.06
N PHE A 15 3.78 0.36 7.23
CA PHE A 15 4.83 0.98 6.42
C PHE A 15 4.25 1.93 5.37
N ALA A 16 3.22 1.49 4.65
CA ALA A 16 2.54 2.29 3.62
C ALA A 16 2.02 3.61 4.17
N ALA A 17 1.36 3.59 5.33
CA ALA A 17 0.83 4.79 5.97
C ALA A 17 1.92 5.83 6.26
N ARG A 18 3.09 5.40 6.73
CA ARG A 18 4.23 6.31 7.00
C ARG A 18 4.81 6.91 5.74
N ARG A 19 4.82 6.17 4.63
CA ARG A 19 5.31 6.65 3.33
C ARG A 19 4.33 7.62 2.68
N VAL A 20 3.04 7.31 2.72
CA VAL A 20 1.99 8.24 2.30
C VAL A 20 2.07 9.56 3.08
N ALA A 21 2.26 9.50 4.40
CA ALA A 21 2.41 10.69 5.24
C ALA A 21 3.66 11.54 4.88
N GLN A 22 4.67 10.94 4.25
CA GLN A 22 5.85 11.63 3.75
C GLN A 22 5.69 12.17 2.32
N GLY A 23 4.52 11.99 1.71
CA GLY A 23 4.24 12.43 0.33
C GLY A 23 4.70 11.44 -0.74
N ASP A 24 5.04 10.20 -0.37
CA ASP A 24 5.36 9.15 -1.33
C ASP A 24 4.09 8.58 -1.98
N GLU A 25 4.23 8.19 -3.24
CA GLU A 25 3.17 7.50 -3.98
C GLU A 25 3.30 5.99 -3.74
N VAL A 26 2.37 5.43 -2.99
CA VAL A 26 2.43 4.04 -2.53
C VAL A 26 1.37 3.19 -3.23
N PHE A 27 1.78 2.02 -3.71
CA PHE A 27 0.94 1.02 -4.35
C PHE A 27 0.91 -0.25 -3.49
N GLY A 28 -0.28 -0.72 -3.15
CA GLY A 28 -0.50 -1.92 -2.34
C GLY A 28 -0.98 -3.08 -3.19
N LEU A 29 -0.14 -4.10 -3.38
CA LEU A 29 -0.47 -5.29 -4.17
C LEU A 29 -1.12 -6.37 -3.29
N ARG A 30 -2.35 -6.76 -3.66
CA ARG A 30 -3.15 -7.79 -2.98
C ARG A 30 -4.12 -8.47 -3.95
N ARG A 31 -4.41 -9.76 -3.73
CA ARG A 31 -5.49 -10.50 -4.41
C ARG A 31 -6.86 -9.84 -4.26
N ARG A 32 -7.14 -9.35 -3.06
CA ARG A 32 -8.33 -8.54 -2.75
C ARG A 32 -7.86 -7.26 -2.08
N PRO A 33 -7.79 -6.12 -2.79
CA PRO A 33 -7.27 -4.87 -2.25
C PRO A 33 -8.32 -4.12 -1.43
N VAL A 34 -8.95 -4.83 -0.49
CA VAL A 34 -9.81 -4.26 0.55
C VAL A 34 -8.94 -3.84 1.74
N ASP A 35 -9.43 -2.87 2.51
CA ASP A 35 -8.81 -2.38 3.75
C ASP A 35 -7.36 -1.87 3.61
N LEU A 36 -7.05 -1.22 2.49
CA LEU A 36 -5.77 -0.53 2.33
C LEU A 36 -5.79 0.81 3.09
N PRO A 37 -4.64 1.25 3.65
CA PRO A 37 -4.54 2.55 4.29
C PRO A 37 -4.89 3.69 3.31
N ALA A 38 -5.46 4.77 3.83
CA ALA A 38 -5.78 5.95 3.05
C ALA A 38 -4.55 6.48 2.30
N GLY A 39 -4.72 6.81 1.02
CA GLY A 39 -3.66 7.28 0.14
C GLY A 39 -2.81 6.18 -0.51
N VAL A 40 -3.00 4.91 -0.14
CA VAL A 40 -2.37 3.78 -0.84
C VAL A 40 -3.21 3.39 -2.05
N LYS A 41 -2.58 3.35 -3.22
CA LYS A 41 -3.23 2.95 -4.46
C LYS A 41 -3.35 1.42 -4.53
N PRO A 42 -4.57 0.87 -4.65
CA PRO A 42 -4.75 -0.58 -4.75
C PRO A 42 -4.22 -1.12 -6.07
N VAL A 43 -3.54 -2.27 -6.02
CA VAL A 43 -3.19 -3.06 -7.20
C VAL A 43 -3.70 -4.48 -6.98
N ALA A 44 -4.75 -4.85 -7.72
CA ALA A 44 -5.29 -6.20 -7.71
C ALA A 44 -4.44 -7.10 -8.63
N VAL A 45 -3.92 -8.21 -8.09
CA VAL A 45 -3.22 -9.24 -8.86
C VAL A 45 -3.57 -10.61 -8.29
N ASP A 46 -3.55 -11.65 -9.13
CA ASP A 46 -3.69 -13.05 -8.69
C ASP A 46 -2.32 -13.63 -8.30
#